data_AF-A0A5C7VNI5-F1
#
_entry.id   AF-A0A5C7VNI5-F1
#
_cell.length_a   1.000
_cell.length_b   1.000
_cell.length_c   1.000
_cell.angle_alpha   90.00
_cell.angle_beta   90.00
_cell.angle_gamma   90.00
#
_symmetry.space_group_name_H-M   'P 1'
#
loop_
_entity.id
_entity.type
_entity.pdbx_description
1 polymer ?
#
loop_
_entity_poly.entity_id
_entity_poly.type
_entity_poly.pdbx_seq_one_letter_code
_entity_poly.pdbx_strand_id
1 'polypeptide(L)' 'MKITLRATPSEEDQEILNSLQKAITQALEKKRRLGQYAMVWRNGRPVMIGEDAPKEPKNPVS' A
#
# COMPACT_ATOMS: atom_id res chain seq x y z
N MET A 1 6.03 0.33 -16.21
CA MET A 1 6.92 1.50 -16.14
C MET A 1 8.03 1.18 -15.14
N LYS A 2 9.26 0.90 -15.60
CA LYS A 2 10.40 0.59 -14.72
C LYS A 2 11.15 1.88 -14.46
N ILE A 3 10.88 2.52 -13.32
CA ILE A 3 11.63 3.70 -12.90
C ILE A 3 12.89 3.17 -12.20
N THR A 4 13.92 2.81 -12.97
CA THR A 4 15.22 2.43 -12.41
C THR A 4 16.04 3.71 -12.21
N LEU A 5 15.71 4.48 -11.16
CA LEU A 5 16.62 5.48 -10.63
C LEU A 5 17.51 4.77 -9.61
N ARG A 6 18.61 4.17 -10.08
CA ARG A 6 19.71 3.78 -9.19
C ARG A 6 20.57 5.02 -8.90
N ALA A 7 19.97 5.96 -8.19
CA ALA A 7 20.71 6.99 -7.46
C ALA A 7 20.45 6.70 -5.98
N THR A 8 21.50 6.63 -5.18
CA THR A 8 21.35 6.64 -3.72
C THR A 8 20.58 7.91 -3.38
N PRO A 9 19.42 7.82 -2.70
CA PRO A 9 18.66 9.00 -2.31
C PRO A 9 19.56 9.95 -1.53
N SER A 10 19.41 11.26 -1.74
CA SER A 10 20.02 12.23 -0.84
C SER A 10 19.46 12.05 0.58
N GLU A 11 20.14 12.59 1.59
CA GLU A 11 19.62 12.56 2.96
C GLU A 11 18.23 13.20 3.05
N GLU A 12 18.02 14.32 2.35
CA GLU A 12 16.73 15.01 2.25
C GLU A 12 15.65 14.14 1.59
N ASP A 13 15.96 13.48 0.47
CA ASP A 13 15.02 12.56 -0.19
C ASP A 13 14.63 11.40 0.73
N GLN A 14 15.59 10.90 1.52
CA GLN A 14 15.36 9.82 2.47
C GLN A 14 14.47 10.28 3.64
N GLU A 15 14.65 11.51 4.14
CA GLU A 15 13.80 12.10 5.16
C GLU A 15 12.36 12.31 4.67
N ILE A 16 12.20 12.79 3.42
CA ILE A 16 10.90 12.95 2.77
C ILE A 16 10.23 11.57 2.64
N LEU A 17 10.95 10.57 2.13
CA LEU A 17 10.44 9.22 1.98
C LEU A 17 10.03 8.62 3.33
N ASN A 18 10.84 8.78 4.37
CA ASN A 18 10.53 8.29 5.72
C ASN A 18 9.27 8.96 6.28
N SER A 19 9.12 10.26 6.07
CA SER A 19 7.96 11.03 6.52
C SER A 19 6.67 10.56 5.83
N LEU A 20 6.73 10.33 4.51
CA LEU A 20 5.61 9.80 3.74
C LEU A 20 5.24 8.38 4.18
N GLN A 21 6.22 7.49 4.34
CA GLN A 21 6.00 6.13 4.80
C GLN A 21 5.36 6.11 6.20
N LYS A 22 5.82 6.97 7.11
CA LYS A 22 5.26 7.09 8.46
C LYS A 22 3.81 7.56 8.43
N ALA A 23 3.50 8.61 7.67
CA ALA A 23 2.14 9.14 7.55
C ALA A 23 1.17 8.11 6.97
N ILE A 24 1.57 7.41 5.91
CA ILE A 24 0.76 6.35 5.29
C ILE A 24 0.55 5.19 6.26
N THR A 25 1.60 4.76 6.97
CA THR A 25 1.51 3.68 7.97
C THR A 25 0.51 4.02 9.06
N GLN A 26 0.56 5.24 9.60
CA GLN A 26 -0.39 5.70 10.62
C GLN A 26 -1.83 5.76 10.09
N ALA A 27 -2.02 6.22 8.86
CA ALA A 27 -3.34 6.28 8.24
C ALA A 27 -3.94 4.88 8.02
N LEU A 28 -3.14 3.92 7.52
CA LEU A 28 -3.57 2.53 7.34
C LEU A 28 -3.86 1.84 8.68
N GLU A 29 -3.05 2.10 9.70
CA GLU A 29 -3.30 1.58 11.05
C GLU A 29 -4.63 2.09 11.62
N LYS A 30 -4.92 3.38 11.44
CA LYS A 30 -6.20 3.97 11.84
C LYS A 30 -7.37 3.31 11.10
N LYS A 31 -7.24 3.09 9.79
CA LYS A 31 -8.26 2.38 8.99
C LYS A 31 -8.50 0.97 9.50
N ARG A 32 -7.42 0.22 9.77
CA ARG A 32 -7.50 -1.13 10.35
C ARG A 32 -8.26 -1.15 11.68
N ARG A 33 -7.96 -0.21 12.58
CA ARG A 33 -8.65 -0.10 13.89
C ARG A 33 -10.13 0.26 13.78
N LEU A 34 -10.52 0.94 12.71
CA LEU A 34 -11.92 1.24 12.40
C LEU A 34 -12.63 0.08 11.70
N GLY A 35 -11.97 -1.07 11.52
CA GLY A 35 -12.50 -2.21 10.79
C GLY A 35 -12.57 -1.97 9.28
N GLN A 36 -11.89 -0.96 8.75
CA GLN A 36 -11.86 -0.68 7.30
C GLN A 36 -10.70 -1.43 6.62
N TYR A 37 -10.90 -1.81 5.37
CA TYR A 37 -9.82 -2.31 4.52
C TYR A 37 -9.18 -1.21 3.67
N ALA A 38 -7.99 -1.49 3.14
CA ALA A 38 -7.30 -0.67 2.17
C ALA A 38 -6.97 -1.49 0.92
N MET A 39 -7.07 -0.88 -0.26
CA MET A 39 -6.63 -1.46 -1.53
C MET A 39 -5.30 -0.85 -1.93
N VAL A 40 -4.26 -1.68 -2.07
CA VAL A 40 -2.92 -1.27 -2.48
C VAL A 40 -2.53 -1.97 -3.76
N TRP A 41 -1.76 -1.31 -4.62
CA TRP A 41 -1.18 -1.94 -5.80
C TRP A 41 0.14 -2.60 -5.44
N ARG A 42 0.23 -3.92 -5.63
CA ARG A 42 1.45 -4.69 -5.42
C ARG A 42 1.65 -5.63 -6.58
N ASN A 43 2.85 -5.63 -7.17
CA ASN A 43 3.20 -6.50 -8.30
C ASN A 43 2.22 -6.40 -9.48
N GLY A 44 1.78 -5.18 -9.80
CA GLY A 44 0.89 -4.92 -10.95
C GLY A 44 -0.57 -5.34 -10.76
N ARG A 45 -1.00 -5.70 -9.55
CA ARG A 45 -2.39 -6.03 -9.24
C ARG A 45 -2.88 -5.35 -7.96
N PRO A 46 -4.19 -5.06 -7.84
CA PRO A 46 -4.77 -4.63 -6.58
C PRO A 46 -4.73 -5.77 -5.56
N VAL A 47 -4.33 -5.42 -4.34
CA VAL A 47 -4.30 -6.30 -3.17
C VAL A 47 -5.08 -5.59 -2.06
N MET A 48 -6.09 -6.26 -1.52
CA MET A 48 -6.88 -5.74 -0.41
C MET A 48 -6.26 -6.20 0.91
N ILE A 49 -6.13 -5.28 1.86
CA ILE A 49 -5.52 -5.52 3.18
C ILE A 49 -6.50 -5.01 4.24
N GLY A 50 -6.88 -5.89 5.16
CA GLY A 50 -7.83 -5.60 6.25
C GLY A 50 -8.77 -6.77 6.49
N GLU A 51 -9.29 -6.91 7.70
CA GLU A 51 -10.17 -8.03 8.08
C GLU A 51 -11.53 -7.96 7.37
N ASP A 52 -12.01 -6.74 7.10
CA ASP A 52 -13.24 -6.46 6.35
C ASP A 52 -13.00 -6.39 4.82
N ALA A 53 -11.83 -6.84 4.34
CA ALA A 53 -11.59 -6.90 2.91
C ALA A 53 -12.56 -7.92 2.25
N PRO A 54 -13.20 -7.57 1.12
CA PRO A 54 -13.96 -8.52 0.34
C PRO A 54 -13.12 -9.75 0.02
N LYS A 55 -13.62 -10.94 0.35
CA LYS A 55 -13.00 -12.19 -0.10
C LYS A 55 -13.15 -12.21 -1.63
N GLU A 56 -12.05 -12.46 -2.34
CA GLU A 56 -12.06 -12.55 -3.80
C GLU A 56 -13.25 -13.41 -4.26
N PRO A 57 -14.01 -12.98 -5.28
CA PRO A 57 -15.09 -13.80 -5.80
C PRO A 57 -14.48 -15.12 -6.28
N LYS A 58 -14.93 -16.23 -5.68
CA LYS A 58 -14.58 -17.58 -6.15
C LYS A 58 -15.15 -17.77 -7.55
N ASN A 59 -14.26 -17.63 -8.54
CA ASN A 59 -14.39 -17.97 -9.96
C ASN A 59 -15.34 -17.12 -10.82
N PRO A 60 -14.95 -16.82 -12.08
CA PRO A 60 -15.91 -16.48 -13.11
C PRO A 60 -16.75 -17.74 -13.42
N VAL A 61 -18.04 -17.51 -13.58
CA VAL A 61 -19.03 -18.46 -14.10
C VAL A 61 -18.52 -19.03 -15.43
N SER A 62 -18.65 -20.35 -15.60
CA SER A 62 -18.37 -21.10 -16.84
C SER A 62 -19.05 -20.53 -18.07
#